data_AF-A0A804IIH8-F1
#
_entry.id   AF-A0A804IIH8-F1
#
_cell.length_a   1.000
_cell.length_b   1.000
_cell.length_c   1.000
_cell.angle_alpha   90.00
_cell.angle_beta   90.00
_cell.angle_gamma   90.00
#
_symmetry.space_group_name_H-M   'P 1'
#
loop_
_entity.id
_entity.type
_entity.pdbx_description
1 polymer ?
#
loop_
_entity_poly.entity_id
_entity_poly.type
_entity_poly.pdbx_seq_one_letter_code
_entity_poly.pdbx_strand_id
1 'polypeptide(L)'
;MAEKGGGGIEGGGGGERWKAALVNISEIGTNVESLQKILVKKAVFVDEETFAKASLTSEQGRTIKALEQRVEALERELDAAIAAAARARTEKRQAEAAQRAAELRAKDLTRELENTTNVFKLHMEELRSQKEEISKKQSEIKVLEATVLTLSRNDTSAED
;
A
#
# COMPACT_ATOMS: atom_id res chain seq x y z
N MET A 1 -38.80 19.54 52.87
CA MET A 1 -39.84 19.36 53.92
C MET A 1 -40.54 18.04 53.66
N ALA A 2 -40.59 17.18 54.70
CA ALA A 2 -41.35 15.93 54.89
C ALA A 2 -41.24 14.86 53.78
N GLU A 3 -40.47 13.77 53.92
CA GLU A 3 -40.50 12.69 54.92
C GLU A 3 -41.77 11.81 54.87
N LYS A 4 -41.59 10.58 54.37
CA LYS A 4 -42.07 9.28 54.91
C LYS A 4 -41.82 8.21 53.84
N GLY A 5 -41.03 7.16 54.03
CA GLY A 5 -40.71 6.44 55.26
C GLY A 5 -41.76 5.36 55.51
N GLY A 6 -41.34 4.09 55.37
CA GLY A 6 -42.14 2.89 55.69
C GLY A 6 -42.30 2.00 54.45
N GLY A 7 -41.63 0.87 54.30
CA GLY A 7 -41.38 -0.16 55.31
C GLY A 7 -42.49 -1.21 55.17
N GLY A 8 -42.20 -2.29 54.45
CA GLY A 8 -43.13 -3.41 54.25
C GLY A 8 -42.43 -4.57 53.54
N ILE A 9 -41.64 -5.35 54.29
CA ILE A 9 -41.33 -6.73 53.92
C ILE A 9 -42.59 -7.54 54.25
N GLU A 10 -43.44 -7.85 53.27
CA GLU A 10 -44.50 -8.86 53.44
C GLU A 10 -44.69 -9.72 52.18
N GLY A 11 -44.03 -10.89 52.17
CA GLY A 11 -44.73 -12.18 52.04
C GLY A 11 -45.38 -12.63 50.72
N GLY A 12 -45.33 -11.89 49.61
CA GLY A 12 -46.07 -12.26 48.38
C GLY A 12 -45.33 -13.09 47.31
N GLY A 13 -44.02 -12.87 47.12
CA GLY A 13 -43.32 -13.33 45.91
C GLY A 13 -42.89 -14.81 45.89
N GLY A 14 -42.78 -15.47 47.04
CA GLY A 14 -42.37 -16.88 47.12
C GLY A 14 -43.46 -17.84 46.62
N GLY A 15 -44.72 -17.54 46.93
CA GLY A 15 -45.87 -18.35 46.52
C GLY A 15 -46.13 -18.29 45.02
N GLU A 16 -46.00 -17.11 44.41
CA GLU A 16 -46.15 -16.95 42.95
C GLU A 16 -45.01 -17.60 42.18
N ARG A 17 -43.77 -17.44 42.66
CA ARG A 17 -42.59 -18.12 42.06
C ARG A 17 -42.68 -19.65 42.20
N TRP A 18 -43.14 -20.15 43.34
CA TRP A 18 -43.36 -21.58 43.57
C TRP A 18 -44.49 -22.14 42.69
N LYS A 19 -45.60 -21.39 42.55
CA LYS A 19 -46.69 -21.74 41.62
C LYS A 19 -46.21 -21.77 40.17
N ALA A 20 -45.43 -20.78 39.74
CA ALA A 20 -44.84 -20.76 38.40
C ALA A 20 -43.89 -21.95 38.17
N ALA A 21 -43.07 -22.31 39.17
CA ALA A 21 -42.21 -23.48 39.10
C ALA A 21 -43.02 -24.80 38.99
N LEU A 22 -44.12 -24.92 39.73
CA LEU A 22 -45.01 -26.09 39.63
C LEU A 22 -45.66 -26.21 38.25
N VAL A 23 -46.10 -25.10 37.66
CA VAL A 23 -46.64 -25.09 36.29
C VAL A 23 -45.58 -25.53 35.29
N ASN A 24 -44.38 -24.98 35.37
CA ASN A 24 -43.27 -25.37 34.49
C ASN A 24 -42.93 -26.86 34.62
N ILE A 25 -42.90 -27.43 35.83
CA ILE A 25 -42.65 -28.86 36.03
C ILE A 25 -43.78 -29.70 35.44
N SER A 26 -45.03 -29.27 35.60
CA SER A 26 -46.18 -29.94 34.98
C SER A 26 -46.09 -29.94 33.45
N GLU A 27 -45.70 -28.80 32.85
CA GLU A 27 -45.50 -28.67 31.41
C GLU A 27 -44.31 -29.51 30.91
N ILE A 28 -43.23 -29.59 31.68
CA ILE A 28 -42.13 -30.52 31.37
C ILE A 28 -42.64 -31.97 31.42
N GLY A 29 -43.47 -32.32 32.41
CA GLY A 29 -44.09 -33.65 32.51
C GLY A 29 -44.91 -34.01 31.28
N THR A 30 -45.78 -33.11 30.81
CA THR A 30 -46.60 -33.34 29.61
C THR A 30 -45.77 -33.40 28.34
N ASN A 31 -44.70 -32.59 28.25
CA ASN A 31 -43.76 -32.63 27.13
C ASN A 31 -42.98 -33.96 27.09
N VAL A 32 -42.50 -34.44 28.25
CA VAL A 32 -41.80 -35.73 28.37
C VAL A 32 -42.72 -36.88 28.00
N GLU A 33 -43.97 -36.88 28.49
CA GLU A 33 -44.94 -37.92 28.15
C GLU A 33 -45.28 -37.91 26.64
N SER A 34 -45.37 -36.74 26.04
CA SER A 34 -45.59 -36.59 24.60
C SER A 34 -44.41 -37.11 23.78
N LEU A 35 -43.17 -36.79 24.19
CA LEU A 35 -41.95 -37.33 23.57
C LEU A 35 -41.87 -38.85 23.70
N GLN A 36 -42.19 -39.40 24.88
CA GLN A 36 -42.25 -40.84 25.10
C GLN A 36 -43.26 -41.50 24.17
N LYS A 37 -44.48 -40.96 24.06
CA LYS A 37 -45.51 -41.49 23.15
C LYS A 37 -45.07 -41.44 21.69
N ILE A 38 -44.37 -40.38 21.28
CA ILE A 38 -43.81 -40.27 19.93
C ILE A 38 -42.72 -41.30 19.70
N LEU A 39 -41.77 -41.45 20.63
CA LEU A 39 -40.69 -42.43 20.53
C LEU A 39 -41.25 -43.85 20.48
N VAL A 40 -42.18 -44.21 21.36
CA VAL A 40 -42.79 -45.56 21.36
C VAL A 40 -43.59 -45.85 20.09
N LYS A 41 -44.25 -44.84 19.49
CA LYS A 41 -45.08 -45.04 18.29
C LYS A 41 -44.33 -44.89 16.96
N LYS A 42 -43.27 -44.09 16.93
CA LYS A 42 -42.58 -43.68 15.69
C LYS A 42 -41.11 -44.10 15.64
N ALA A 43 -40.51 -44.56 16.74
CA ALA A 43 -39.20 -45.18 16.66
C ALA A 43 -39.36 -46.51 15.92
N VAL A 44 -39.00 -46.51 14.64
CA VAL A 44 -38.63 -47.73 13.95
C VAL A 44 -37.33 -48.17 14.61
N PHE A 45 -37.34 -49.28 15.34
CA PHE A 45 -36.11 -49.88 15.85
C PHE A 45 -35.30 -50.35 14.64
N VAL A 46 -34.37 -49.51 14.24
CA VAL A 46 -33.38 -49.82 13.21
C VAL A 46 -32.42 -50.82 13.86
N ASP A 47 -32.13 -51.93 13.19
CA ASP A 47 -31.10 -52.85 13.64
C ASP A 47 -29.76 -52.11 13.76
N GLU A 48 -28.94 -52.49 14.73
CA GLU A 48 -27.68 -51.82 15.05
C GLU A 48 -26.81 -51.60 13.80
N GLU A 49 -26.83 -52.57 12.87
CA GLU A 49 -26.10 -52.48 11.61
C GLU A 49 -26.63 -51.37 10.68
N THR A 50 -27.95 -51.24 10.51
CA THR A 50 -28.51 -50.18 9.66
C THR A 50 -28.34 -48.80 10.31
N PHE A 51 -28.42 -48.69 11.64
CA PHE A 51 -28.12 -47.43 12.34
C PHE A 51 -26.65 -47.04 12.16
N ALA A 52 -25.73 -47.99 12.35
CA ALA A 52 -24.29 -47.75 12.17
C ALA A 52 -23.97 -47.31 10.73
N LYS A 53 -24.56 -47.97 9.71
CA LYS A 53 -24.41 -47.58 8.30
C LYS A 53 -24.98 -46.19 8.00
N ALA A 54 -26.17 -45.88 8.52
CA ALA A 54 -26.79 -44.57 8.33
C ALA A 54 -25.99 -43.45 9.01
N SER A 55 -25.48 -43.71 10.22
CA SER A 55 -24.63 -42.78 10.96
C SER A 55 -23.33 -42.49 10.20
N LEU A 56 -22.62 -43.54 9.77
CA LEU A 56 -21.39 -43.42 8.97
C LEU A 56 -21.63 -42.64 7.67
N THR A 57 -22.70 -42.96 6.95
CA THR A 57 -23.07 -42.26 5.70
C THR A 57 -23.38 -40.79 5.97
N SER A 58 -24.02 -40.47 7.11
CA SER A 58 -24.28 -39.08 7.52
C SER A 58 -22.99 -38.31 7.81
N GLU A 59 -22.06 -38.91 8.54
CA GLU A 59 -20.75 -38.32 8.83
C GLU A 59 -19.92 -38.10 7.56
N GLN A 60 -19.89 -39.09 6.68
CA GLN A 60 -19.26 -38.96 5.36
C GLN A 60 -19.90 -37.83 4.55
N GLY A 61 -21.23 -37.73 4.52
CA GLY A 61 -21.94 -36.66 3.84
C GLY A 61 -21.62 -35.27 4.38
N ARG A 62 -21.49 -35.11 5.71
CA ARG A 62 -21.04 -33.85 6.32
C ARG A 62 -19.60 -33.51 5.94
N THR A 63 -18.73 -34.52 5.93
CA THR A 63 -17.32 -34.35 5.57
C THR A 63 -17.16 -33.94 4.10
N ILE A 64 -17.90 -34.58 3.18
CA ILE A 64 -17.91 -34.24 1.76
C ILE A 64 -18.32 -32.79 1.57
N LYS A 65 -19.42 -32.34 2.19
CA LYS A 65 -19.86 -30.94 2.09
C LYS A 65 -18.82 -29.94 2.61
N ALA A 66 -18.15 -30.28 3.72
CA ALA A 66 -17.09 -29.42 4.26
C ALA A 66 -15.89 -29.34 3.30
N LEU A 67 -15.55 -30.44 2.63
CA LEU A 67 -14.49 -30.47 1.63
C LEU A 67 -14.88 -29.70 0.36
N GLU A 68 -16.10 -29.84 -0.13
CA GLU A 68 -16.62 -29.09 -1.28
C GLU A 68 -16.54 -27.57 -1.05
N GLN A 69 -16.98 -27.10 0.12
CA GLN A 69 -16.87 -25.69 0.50
C GLN A 69 -15.41 -25.21 0.54
N ARG A 70 -14.50 -26.06 1.03
CA ARG A 70 -13.07 -25.73 1.07
C ARG A 70 -12.47 -25.67 -0.34
N VAL A 71 -12.84 -26.59 -1.23
CA VAL A 71 -12.39 -26.57 -2.62
C VAL A 71 -12.87 -25.30 -3.30
N GLU A 72 -14.14 -24.96 -3.16
CA GLU A 72 -14.72 -23.76 -3.76
C GLU A 72 -14.07 -22.46 -3.22
N ALA A 73 -13.70 -22.43 -1.93
CA ALA A 73 -12.94 -21.31 -1.36
C ALA A 73 -11.53 -21.21 -1.97
N LEU A 74 -10.82 -22.33 -2.08
CA LEU A 74 -9.48 -22.37 -2.67
C LEU A 74 -9.47 -21.99 -4.15
N GLU A 75 -10.50 -22.36 -4.91
CA GLU A 75 -10.66 -21.96 -6.32
C GLU A 75 -10.81 -20.44 -6.43
N ARG A 76 -11.65 -19.81 -5.60
CA ARG A 76 -11.78 -18.35 -5.55
C ARG A 76 -10.48 -17.66 -5.16
N GLU A 77 -9.75 -18.20 -4.20
CA GLU A 77 -8.45 -17.67 -3.80
C GLU A 77 -7.41 -17.79 -4.92
N LEU A 78 -7.42 -18.90 -5.66
CA LEU A 78 -6.54 -19.09 -6.81
C LEU A 78 -6.84 -18.07 -7.92
N ASP A 79 -8.11 -17.87 -8.26
CA ASP A 79 -8.52 -16.87 -9.25
C ASP A 79 -8.11 -15.45 -8.83
N ALA A 80 -8.30 -15.12 -7.54
CA ALA A 80 -7.85 -13.84 -6.99
C ALA A 80 -6.32 -13.67 -7.08
N ALA A 81 -5.56 -14.74 -6.78
CA ALA A 81 -4.11 -14.73 -6.89
C ALA A 81 -3.63 -14.59 -8.34
N ILE A 82 -4.29 -15.25 -9.29
CA ILE A 82 -4.00 -15.10 -10.73
C ILE A 82 -4.25 -13.65 -11.19
N ALA A 83 -5.39 -13.07 -10.81
CA ALA A 83 -5.72 -11.69 -11.15
C ALA A 83 -4.72 -10.70 -10.53
N ALA A 84 -4.34 -10.89 -9.27
CA ALA A 84 -3.33 -10.06 -8.60
C ALA A 84 -1.96 -10.18 -9.28
N ALA A 85 -1.52 -11.40 -9.62
CA ALA A 85 -0.26 -11.62 -10.33
C ALA A 85 -0.26 -11.00 -11.72
N ALA A 86 -1.38 -11.03 -12.45
CA ALA A 86 -1.52 -10.36 -13.73
C ALA A 86 -1.35 -8.84 -13.59
N ARG A 87 -2.02 -8.21 -12.62
CA ARG A 87 -1.89 -6.77 -12.32
C ARG A 87 -0.45 -6.40 -11.95
N ALA A 88 0.18 -7.16 -11.06
CA ALA A 88 1.57 -6.93 -10.66
C ALA A 88 2.55 -7.02 -11.85
N ARG A 89 2.33 -7.96 -12.78
CA ARG A 89 3.13 -8.06 -14.01
C ARG A 89 2.94 -6.85 -14.92
N THR A 90 1.72 -6.34 -15.06
CA THR A 90 1.45 -5.15 -15.89
C THR A 90 2.05 -3.89 -15.27
N GLU A 91 1.91 -3.70 -13.96
CA GLU A 91 2.49 -2.57 -13.23
C GLU A 91 4.02 -2.59 -13.31
N LYS A 92 4.64 -3.76 -13.10
CA LYS A 92 6.09 -3.93 -13.25
C LYS A 92 6.56 -3.52 -14.65
N ARG A 93 5.88 -3.95 -15.72
CA ARG A 93 6.24 -3.56 -17.09
C ARG A 93 6.14 -2.05 -17.32
N GLN A 94 5.11 -1.42 -16.78
CA GLN A 94 4.95 0.04 -16.88
C GLN A 94 6.05 0.79 -16.12
N ALA A 95 6.37 0.34 -14.90
CA ALA A 95 7.45 0.89 -14.10
C ALA A 95 8.82 0.74 -14.78
N GLU A 96 9.11 -0.44 -15.35
CA GLU A 96 10.35 -0.67 -16.11
C GLU A 96 10.43 0.21 -17.37
N ALA A 97 9.32 0.40 -18.09
CA ALA A 97 9.29 1.29 -19.25
C ALA A 97 9.53 2.76 -18.85
N ALA A 98 8.92 3.21 -17.76
CA ALA A 98 9.14 4.54 -17.21
C ALA A 98 10.59 4.75 -16.75
N GLN A 99 11.18 3.76 -16.08
CA GLN A 99 12.58 3.78 -15.66
C GLN A 99 13.51 3.90 -16.86
N ARG A 100 13.33 3.06 -17.90
CA ARG A 100 14.16 3.13 -19.12
C ARG A 100 14.05 4.48 -19.82
N ALA A 101 12.86 5.06 -19.87
CA ALA A 101 12.66 6.39 -20.44
C ALA A 101 13.36 7.48 -19.61
N ALA A 102 13.33 7.40 -18.28
CA ALA A 102 14.03 8.31 -17.40
C ALA A 102 15.56 8.18 -17.53
N GLU A 103 16.07 6.95 -17.59
CA GLU A 103 17.49 6.68 -17.82
C GLU A 103 17.99 7.22 -19.16
N LEU A 104 17.18 7.09 -20.23
CA LEU A 104 17.52 7.67 -21.54
C LEU A 104 17.62 9.20 -21.45
N ARG A 105 16.62 9.86 -20.85
CA ARG A 105 16.65 11.32 -20.67
C ARG A 105 17.84 11.78 -19.83
N ALA A 106 18.22 11.03 -18.79
CA ALA A 106 19.37 11.36 -17.97
C ALA A 106 20.68 11.29 -18.78
N LYS A 107 20.82 10.29 -19.65
CA LYS A 107 21.97 10.18 -20.57
C LYS A 107 22.01 11.34 -21.56
N ASP A 108 20.88 11.71 -22.14
CA ASP A 108 20.78 12.83 -23.08
C ASP A 108 21.18 14.14 -22.38
N LEU A 109 20.63 14.42 -21.20
CA LEU A 109 20.99 15.60 -20.42
C LEU A 109 22.48 15.64 -20.04
N THR A 110 23.04 14.47 -19.68
CA THR A 110 24.48 14.37 -19.37
C THR A 110 25.31 14.74 -20.60
N ARG A 111 24.95 14.23 -21.77
CA ARG A 111 25.63 14.54 -23.03
C ARG A 111 25.53 16.02 -23.40
N GLU A 112 24.37 16.63 -23.19
CA GLU A 112 24.16 18.06 -23.39
C GLU A 112 25.03 18.88 -22.44
N LEU A 113 25.09 18.53 -21.15
CA LEU A 113 25.93 19.19 -20.16
C LEU A 113 27.43 19.07 -20.49
N GLU A 114 27.88 17.90 -20.95
CA GLU A 114 29.25 17.70 -21.41
C GLU A 114 29.58 18.60 -22.62
N ASN A 115 28.68 18.67 -23.60
CA ASN A 115 28.83 19.55 -24.75
C ASN A 115 28.90 21.02 -24.32
N THR A 116 27.94 21.47 -23.52
CA THR A 116 27.92 22.84 -22.98
C THR A 116 29.20 23.16 -22.20
N THR A 117 29.70 22.22 -21.39
CA THR A 117 30.96 22.38 -20.67
C THR A 117 32.15 22.55 -21.61
N ASN A 118 32.21 21.78 -22.71
CA ASN A 118 33.28 21.90 -23.70
C ASN A 118 33.21 23.25 -24.45
N VAL A 119 32.02 23.71 -24.82
CA VAL A 119 31.83 25.04 -25.42
C VAL A 119 32.30 26.14 -24.46
N PHE A 120 31.96 26.05 -23.17
CA PHE A 120 32.44 27.01 -22.17
C PHE A 120 33.96 27.02 -22.02
N LYS A 121 34.61 25.85 -22.07
CA LYS A 121 36.08 25.76 -22.04
C LYS A 121 36.70 26.48 -23.23
N LEU A 122 36.20 26.23 -24.44
CA LEU A 122 36.67 26.91 -25.66
C LEU A 122 36.49 28.43 -25.57
N HIS A 123 35.34 28.89 -25.08
CA HIS A 123 35.11 30.33 -24.86
C HIS A 123 36.10 30.93 -23.84
N MET A 124 36.46 30.21 -22.78
CA MET A 124 37.45 30.68 -21.80
C MET A 124 38.87 30.74 -22.38
N GLU A 125 39.24 29.79 -23.24
CA GLU A 125 40.52 29.80 -23.96
C GLU A 125 40.61 30.96 -24.95
N GLU A 126 39.55 31.20 -25.72
CA GLU A 126 39.43 32.34 -26.65
C GLU A 126 39.59 33.67 -25.91
N LEU A 127 38.88 33.85 -24.78
CA LEU A 127 39.00 35.07 -23.96
C LEU A 127 40.41 35.27 -23.41
N ARG A 128 41.11 34.18 -23.07
CA ARG A 128 42.50 34.25 -22.60
C ARG A 128 43.44 34.69 -23.73
N SER A 129 43.29 34.11 -24.92
CA SER A 129 44.03 34.50 -26.12
C SER A 129 43.83 35.98 -26.47
N GLN A 130 42.57 36.43 -26.49
CA GLN A 130 42.24 37.84 -26.73
C GLN A 130 42.86 38.77 -25.68
N LYS A 131 42.87 38.36 -24.40
CA LYS A 131 43.51 39.14 -23.33
C LYS A 131 45.02 39.28 -23.52
N GLU A 132 45.69 38.21 -23.96
CA GLU A 132 47.13 38.25 -24.28
C GLU A 132 47.41 39.17 -25.48
N GLU A 133 46.58 39.10 -26.52
CA GLU A 133 46.71 39.98 -27.70
C GLU A 133 46.50 41.45 -27.33
N ILE A 134 45.51 41.75 -26.48
CA ILE A 134 45.30 43.11 -25.94
C ILE A 134 46.53 43.56 -25.15
N SER A 135 47.09 42.69 -24.28
CA SER A 135 48.30 43.03 -23.51
C SER A 135 49.49 43.34 -24.42
N LYS A 136 49.66 42.60 -25.51
CA LYS A 136 50.70 42.85 -26.51
C LYS A 136 50.48 44.19 -27.21
N LYS A 137 49.27 44.43 -27.73
CA LYS A 137 48.91 45.72 -28.38
C LYS A 137 49.09 46.90 -27.42
N GLN A 138 48.75 46.75 -26.13
CA GLN A 138 49.01 47.77 -25.11
C GLN A 138 50.50 48.07 -24.93
N SER A 139 51.36 47.04 -24.98
CA SER A 139 52.81 47.25 -24.89
C SER A 139 53.37 47.98 -26.12
N GLU A 140 52.90 47.64 -27.32
CA GLU A 140 53.27 48.32 -28.57
C GLU A 140 52.80 49.77 -28.57
N ILE A 141 51.57 50.05 -28.14
CA ILE A 141 51.04 51.40 -27.98
C ILE A 141 51.94 52.24 -27.06
N LYS A 142 52.36 51.71 -25.90
CA LYS A 142 53.25 52.43 -24.98
C LYS A 142 54.60 52.79 -25.61
N VAL A 143 55.17 51.90 -26.42
CA VAL A 143 56.43 52.17 -27.14
C VAL A 143 56.22 53.25 -28.20
N LEU A 144 55.11 53.19 -28.94
CA LEU A 144 54.76 54.21 -29.92
C LEU A 144 54.53 55.57 -29.26
N GLU A 145 53.80 55.62 -28.15
CA GLU A 145 53.62 56.83 -27.33
C GLU A 145 54.95 57.41 -26.86
N ALA A 146 55.86 56.56 -26.35
CA ALA A 146 57.19 57.00 -25.93
C ALA A 146 58.00 57.57 -27.09
N THR A 147 57.92 56.96 -28.28
CA THR A 147 58.63 57.41 -29.50
C THR A 147 58.10 58.75 -29.99
N VAL A 148 56.78 58.93 -30.00
CA VAL A 148 56.14 60.20 -30.36
C VAL A 148 56.56 61.29 -29.37
N LEU A 149 56.56 61.00 -28.07
CA LEU A 149 57.01 61.95 -27.04
C LEU A 149 58.48 62.36 -27.23
N THR A 150 59.39 61.44 -27.58
CA THR A 150 60.78 61.81 -27.89
C THR A 150 60.92 62.61 -29.18
N LEU A 151 60.17 62.29 -30.23
CA LEU A 151 60.19 63.05 -31.48
C LEU A 151 59.67 64.48 -31.28
N SER A 152 58.51 64.65 -30.62
CA SER A 152 57.97 65.98 -30.29
C SER A 152 58.89 66.80 -29.38
N ARG A 153 59.66 66.13 -28.50
CA ARG A 153 60.66 66.80 -27.65
C ARG A 153 61.92 67.20 -28.41
N ASN A 154 62.30 66.45 -29.45
CA ASN A 154 63.40 66.82 -30.33
C ASN A 154 63.01 67.96 -31.28
N ASP A 155 61.78 67.95 -31.83
CA ASP A 155 61.27 69.03 -32.69
C ASP A 155 61.21 70.36 -31.93
N THR A 156 60.77 70.36 -30.67
CA THR A 156 60.75 71.56 -29.81
C THR A 156 62.14 72.04 -29.35
N SER A 157 63.17 71.18 -29.42
CA SER A 157 64.57 71.56 -29.14
C SER A 157 65.37 71.97 -30.39
N ALA A 158 64.80 71.82 -31.58
CA ALA A 158 65.40 72.23 -32.85
C ALA A 158 64.94 73.63 -33.31
N GLU A 159 63.99 74.25 -32.61
CA GLU A 159 63.48 75.60 -32.86
C GLU A 159 64.02 76.68 -31.88
N ASP A 160 64.96 76.33 -30.99
CA ASP A 160 65.76 77.25 -30.14
C ASP A 160 67.23 77.26 -30.59
#